data_AF-A0A9W8JUC9-F1
#
_entry.id   AF-A0A9W8JUC9-F1
#
_cell.length_a   1.000
_cell.length_b   1.000
_cell.length_c   1.000
_cell.angle_alpha   90.00
_cell.angle_beta   90.00
_cell.angle_gamma   90.00
#
_symmetry.space_group_name_H-M   'P 1'
#
loop_
_entity.id
_entity.type
_entity.pdbx_description
1 polymer ?
#
loop_
_entity_poly.entity_id
_entity_poly.type
_entity_poly.pdbx_seq_one_letter_code
_entity_poly.pdbx_strand_id
1 'polypeptide(L)'
;MANTTVTGAKAIHGQNPQARTQIFPCRIYESTYWKEHCFALTAETIIDKALELKYIGGVYGNQRPTEFLCLLLKLLQIQPEKEILVEYLRAEEFKYLRALASLYIRMTFGAVEVYELLEPLLKDFRKLRLRNMGLDIR
;
A
#
# COMPACT_ATOMS: atom_id res chain seq x y z
N MET A 1 12.44 10.68 14.40
CA MET A 1 12.18 9.22 14.47
C MET A 1 12.12 8.70 13.04
N ALA A 2 12.79 7.60 12.67
CA ALA A 2 12.84 7.15 11.27
C ALA A 2 11.46 6.78 10.66
N ASN A 3 10.46 6.58 11.50
CA ASN A 3 9.11 6.18 11.11
C ASN A 3 8.09 7.32 11.04
N THR A 4 8.49 8.58 11.25
CA THR A 4 7.59 9.72 11.08
C THR A 4 7.30 9.97 9.60
N THR A 5 6.11 10.48 9.30
CA THR A 5 5.75 10.96 7.96
C THR A 5 6.76 11.99 7.48
N VAL A 6 7.09 11.99 6.18
CA VAL A 6 8.08 12.91 5.61
C VAL A 6 7.71 14.37 5.85
N THR A 7 8.72 15.21 6.10
CA THR A 7 8.54 16.65 6.34
C THR A 7 8.08 17.31 5.04
N GLY A 8 6.81 17.71 4.98
CA GLY A 8 6.15 18.21 3.76
C GLY A 8 4.90 17.43 3.34
N ALA A 9 4.61 16.32 4.03
CA ALA A 9 3.41 15.56 3.76
C ALA A 9 2.13 16.33 4.11
N LYS A 10 1.19 16.41 3.16
CA LYS A 10 -0.12 17.04 3.36
C LYS A 10 -1.00 16.13 4.22
N ALA A 11 -1.73 16.72 5.16
CA ALA A 11 -2.77 16.01 5.90
C ALA A 11 -3.86 15.54 4.92
N ILE A 12 -4.28 14.29 5.06
CA ILE A 12 -5.29 13.71 4.16
C ILE A 12 -6.54 13.47 4.98
N HIS A 13 -7.68 14.01 4.52
CA HIS A 13 -8.95 14.02 5.26
C HIS A 13 -8.81 14.56 6.71
N GLY A 14 -7.92 15.53 6.93
CA GLY A 14 -7.71 16.17 8.24
C GLY A 14 -6.93 15.33 9.26
N GLN A 15 -6.39 14.17 8.88
CA GLN A 15 -5.58 13.32 9.75
C GLN A 15 -4.18 13.05 9.16
N ASN A 16 -3.26 12.55 10.00
CA ASN A 16 -1.96 12.08 9.54
C ASN A 16 -2.18 10.88 8.57
N PRO A 17 -1.58 10.89 7.36
CA PRO A 17 -1.69 9.80 6.39
C PRO A 17 -1.42 8.41 6.97
N GLN A 18 -0.49 8.29 7.93
CA GLN A 18 -0.14 7.02 8.57
C GLN A 18 -1.23 6.50 9.52
N ALA A 19 -2.08 7.37 10.07
CA ALA A 19 -3.11 6.98 11.03
C ALA A 19 -4.33 6.33 10.37
N ARG A 20 -4.40 6.35 9.03
CA ARG A 20 -5.54 5.85 8.27
C ARG A 20 -5.52 4.34 8.02
N THR A 21 -4.40 3.67 8.30
CA THR A 21 -4.40 2.20 8.28
C THR A 21 -5.21 1.69 9.48
N GLN A 22 -6.18 0.82 9.23
CA GLN A 22 -7.00 0.17 10.27
C GLN A 22 -6.20 -0.72 11.25
N ILE A 23 -4.90 -0.88 11.03
CA ILE A 23 -3.98 -1.75 11.79
C ILE A 23 -2.95 -0.86 12.48
N PHE A 24 -2.64 -1.18 13.75
CA PHE A 24 -1.67 -0.44 14.56
C PHE A 24 -0.28 -0.40 13.88
N PRO A 25 0.24 0.80 13.52
CA PRO A 25 1.55 0.95 12.89
C PRO A 25 2.69 0.33 13.71
N CYS A 26 2.55 0.26 15.03
CA CYS A 26 3.50 -0.38 15.95
C CYS A 26 3.86 -1.81 15.52
N ARG A 27 2.88 -2.64 15.16
CA ARG A 27 3.10 -4.03 14.71
C ARG A 27 3.84 -4.09 13.38
N ILE A 28 3.57 -3.12 12.50
CA ILE A 28 4.21 -3.03 11.19
C ILE A 28 5.68 -2.65 11.36
N TYR A 29 5.98 -1.65 12.18
CA TYR A 29 7.35 -1.22 12.48
C TYR A 29 8.20 -2.29 13.16
N GLU A 30 7.58 -3.18 13.94
CA GLU A 30 8.27 -4.29 14.59
C GLU A 30 8.60 -5.46 13.65
N SER A 31 7.88 -5.57 12.52
CA SER A 31 8.04 -6.67 11.57
C SER A 31 9.45 -6.75 10.98
N THR A 32 9.93 -7.96 10.72
CA THR A 32 11.24 -8.20 10.09
C THR A 32 11.30 -7.57 8.71
N TYR A 33 10.24 -7.75 7.91
CA TYR A 33 10.14 -7.16 6.57
C TYR A 33 10.25 -5.63 6.59
N TRP A 34 9.63 -4.95 7.55
CA TRP A 34 9.75 -3.49 7.64
C TRP A 34 11.19 -3.06 7.94
N LYS A 35 11.85 -3.73 8.88
CA LYS A 35 13.22 -3.40 9.28
C LYS A 35 14.25 -3.67 8.18
N GLU A 36 14.09 -4.75 7.44
CA GLU A 36 15.05 -5.17 6.41
C GLU A 36 14.81 -4.48 5.07
N HIS A 37 13.53 -4.39 4.65
CA HIS A 37 13.20 -3.94 3.30
C HIS A 37 12.62 -2.53 3.27
N CYS A 38 11.85 -2.08 4.26
CA CYS A 38 11.20 -0.76 4.21
C CYS A 38 12.08 0.39 4.72
N PHE A 39 13.34 0.10 5.09
CA PHE A 39 14.32 1.11 5.49
C PHE A 39 14.79 1.91 4.27
N ALA A 40 14.78 3.24 4.37
CA ALA A 40 15.19 4.18 3.31
C ALA A 40 14.51 4.01 1.93
N LEU A 41 13.39 3.28 1.86
CA LEU A 41 12.64 3.10 0.61
C LEU A 41 12.14 4.45 0.06
N THR A 42 12.27 4.63 -1.25
CA THR A 42 11.78 5.78 -2.04
C THR A 42 10.66 5.34 -2.98
N ALA A 43 10.01 6.29 -3.66
CA ALA A 43 9.00 5.98 -4.66
C ALA A 43 9.60 5.18 -5.85
N GLU A 44 10.86 5.37 -6.19
CA GLU A 44 11.46 4.63 -7.31
C GLU A 44 11.76 3.17 -6.92
N THR A 45 12.34 2.98 -5.74
CA THR A 45 12.79 1.66 -5.26
C THR A 45 11.68 0.77 -4.73
N ILE A 46 10.46 1.31 -4.54
CA ILE A 46 9.32 0.50 -4.09
C ILE A 46 8.85 -0.50 -5.16
N ILE A 47 9.08 -0.18 -6.43
CA ILE A 47 8.66 -1.01 -7.55
C ILE A 47 9.32 -2.40 -7.42
N ASP A 48 10.62 -2.44 -7.18
CA ASP A 48 11.39 -3.67 -7.02
C ASP A 48 10.81 -4.58 -5.91
N LYS A 49 10.38 -3.97 -4.81
CA LYS A 49 9.74 -4.70 -3.69
C LYS A 49 8.30 -5.10 -3.98
N ALA A 50 7.58 -4.34 -4.78
CA ALA A 50 6.25 -4.71 -5.24
C ALA A 50 6.29 -5.90 -6.22
N LEU A 51 7.38 -6.08 -6.98
CA LEU A 51 7.58 -7.22 -7.87
C LEU A 51 7.75 -8.55 -7.12
N GLU A 52 8.41 -8.51 -5.96
CA GLU A 52 8.64 -9.67 -5.11
C GLU A 52 7.34 -10.18 -4.43
N LEU A 53 6.26 -9.39 -4.47
CA LEU A 53 5.00 -9.72 -3.81
C LEU A 53 4.32 -10.94 -4.45
N LYS A 54 3.82 -11.83 -3.59
CA LYS A 54 3.14 -13.06 -4.00
C LYS A 54 1.63 -13.04 -3.78
N TYR A 55 1.16 -12.16 -2.91
CA TYR A 55 -0.24 -12.06 -2.48
C TYR A 55 -0.56 -10.65 -1.97
N ILE A 56 -1.84 -10.33 -1.99
CA ILE A 56 -2.43 -9.16 -1.33
C ILE A 56 -2.98 -9.61 0.01
N GLY A 57 -2.95 -8.75 1.02
CA GLY A 57 -3.57 -9.03 2.30
C GLY A 57 -3.35 -7.92 3.32
N GLY A 58 -3.98 -8.06 4.47
CA GLY A 58 -3.75 -7.19 5.63
C GLY A 58 -2.81 -7.87 6.60
N VAL A 59 -3.40 -8.50 7.61
CA VAL A 59 -2.71 -9.29 8.64
C VAL A 59 -3.10 -10.76 8.55
N TYR A 60 -2.21 -11.63 9.00
CA TYR A 60 -2.45 -13.07 9.04
C TYR A 60 -1.98 -13.69 10.36
N GLY A 61 -2.57 -14.83 10.72
CA GLY A 61 -2.24 -15.57 11.95
C GLY A 61 -2.34 -14.67 13.19
N ASN A 62 -1.28 -14.63 14.00
CA ASN A 62 -1.18 -13.81 15.20
C ASN A 62 -0.89 -12.32 14.87
N GLN A 63 -1.78 -11.66 14.12
CA GLN A 63 -1.69 -10.25 13.72
C GLN A 63 -0.38 -9.88 12.99
N ARG A 64 0.24 -10.81 12.29
CA ARG A 64 1.47 -10.53 11.53
C ARG A 64 1.11 -9.74 10.27
N PRO A 65 1.73 -8.58 10.02
CA PRO A 65 1.47 -7.82 8.80
C PRO A 65 2.01 -8.57 7.57
N THR A 66 1.30 -8.46 6.47
CA THR A 66 1.79 -8.93 5.15
C THR A 66 2.79 -7.94 4.56
N GLU A 67 3.65 -8.40 3.63
CA GLU A 67 4.58 -7.53 2.92
C GLU A 67 3.84 -6.43 2.15
N PHE A 68 2.68 -6.77 1.56
CA PHE A 68 1.79 -5.84 0.89
C PHE A 68 1.34 -4.69 1.81
N LEU A 69 0.93 -5.01 3.04
CA LEU A 69 0.54 -4.00 4.03
C LEU A 69 1.72 -3.12 4.46
N CYS A 70 2.91 -3.71 4.63
CA CYS A 70 4.12 -2.96 4.94
C CYS A 70 4.46 -1.94 3.85
N LEU A 71 4.44 -2.35 2.58
CA LEU A 71 4.69 -1.45 1.45
C LEU A 71 3.61 -0.37 1.32
N LEU A 72 2.35 -0.71 1.60
CA LEU A 72 1.26 0.26 1.63
C LEU A 72 1.48 1.34 2.70
N LEU A 73 1.87 0.95 3.92
CA LEU A 73 2.22 1.91 4.97
C LEU A 73 3.43 2.76 4.55
N LYS A 74 4.40 2.18 3.84
CA LYS A 74 5.55 2.92 3.35
C LYS A 74 5.16 3.97 2.31
N LEU A 75 4.26 3.65 1.38
CA LEU A 75 3.69 4.65 0.46
C LEU A 75 2.96 5.77 1.20
N LEU A 76 2.23 5.45 2.27
CA LEU A 76 1.57 6.46 3.11
C LEU A 76 2.57 7.36 3.84
N GLN A 77 3.74 6.83 4.21
CA GLN A 77 4.82 7.61 4.81
C GLN A 77 5.48 8.55 3.79
N ILE A 78 5.75 8.07 2.57
CA ILE A 78 6.47 8.82 1.53
C ILE A 78 5.55 9.86 0.85
N GLN A 79 4.27 9.53 0.69
CA GLN A 79 3.29 10.34 -0.06
C GLN A 79 3.80 10.75 -1.45
N PRO A 80 3.96 9.80 -2.39
CA PRO A 80 4.41 10.13 -3.75
C PRO A 80 3.42 11.03 -4.48
N GLU A 81 3.91 11.71 -5.50
CA GLU A 81 3.10 12.56 -6.36
C GLU A 81 2.10 11.76 -7.19
N LYS A 82 1.02 12.42 -7.61
CA LYS A 82 -0.07 11.81 -8.39
C LYS A 82 0.45 11.20 -9.70
N GLU A 83 1.41 11.85 -10.36
CA GLU A 83 1.98 11.41 -11.63
C GLU A 83 2.63 10.02 -11.49
N ILE A 84 3.42 9.81 -10.43
CA ILE A 84 4.08 8.53 -10.13
C ILE A 84 3.03 7.43 -9.92
N LEU A 85 1.93 7.73 -9.23
CA LEU A 85 0.85 6.77 -8.99
C LEU A 85 0.10 6.40 -10.27
N VAL A 86 -0.08 7.34 -11.19
CA VAL A 86 -0.65 7.07 -12.51
C VAL A 86 0.26 6.14 -13.31
N GLU A 87 1.58 6.34 -13.23
CA GLU A 87 2.54 5.43 -13.87
C GLU A 87 2.49 4.01 -13.27
N TYR A 88 2.35 3.87 -11.95
CA TYR A 88 2.13 2.55 -11.33
C TYR A 88 0.83 1.88 -11.79
N LEU A 89 -0.22 2.66 -12.04
CA LEU A 89 -1.47 2.12 -12.58
C LEU A 89 -1.31 1.68 -14.03
N ARG A 90 -0.53 2.41 -14.84
CA ARG A 90 -0.24 2.08 -16.24
C ARG A 90 0.65 0.86 -16.42
N ALA A 91 1.42 0.48 -15.39
CA ALA A 91 2.24 -0.73 -15.39
C ALA A 91 1.38 -2.02 -15.40
N GLU A 92 0.90 -2.41 -16.58
CA GLU A 92 0.02 -3.56 -16.79
C GLU A 92 0.67 -4.87 -16.37
N GLU A 93 1.98 -5.04 -16.55
CA GLU A 93 2.68 -6.29 -16.26
C GLU A 93 2.64 -6.67 -14.77
N PHE A 94 2.57 -5.67 -13.88
CA PHE A 94 2.75 -5.86 -12.44
C PHE A 94 1.43 -5.75 -11.68
N LYS A 95 0.69 -6.86 -11.64
CA LYS A 95 -0.63 -6.94 -11.00
C LYS A 95 -0.65 -6.53 -9.51
N TYR A 96 0.41 -6.82 -8.75
CA TYR A 96 0.48 -6.47 -7.32
C TYR A 96 0.85 -5.00 -7.09
N LEU A 97 1.70 -4.42 -7.94
CA LEU A 97 2.00 -2.99 -7.94
C LEU A 97 0.73 -2.18 -8.24
N ARG A 98 0.00 -2.58 -9.30
CA ARG A 98 -1.30 -1.96 -9.65
C ARG A 98 -2.30 -2.06 -8.50
N ALA A 99 -2.41 -3.22 -7.86
CA ALA A 99 -3.29 -3.38 -6.70
C ALA A 99 -2.87 -2.48 -5.53
N LEU A 100 -1.57 -2.38 -5.25
CA LEU A 100 -1.01 -1.52 -4.20
C LEU A 100 -1.29 -0.03 -4.47
N ALA A 101 -1.08 0.43 -5.69
CA ALA A 101 -1.39 1.79 -6.13
C ALA A 101 -2.90 2.08 -6.05
N SER A 102 -3.73 1.15 -6.52
CA SER A 102 -5.19 1.31 -6.48
C SER A 102 -5.73 1.47 -5.05
N LEU A 103 -5.21 0.67 -4.10
CA LEU A 103 -5.58 0.77 -2.70
C LEU A 103 -5.08 2.05 -2.05
N TYR A 104 -3.86 2.48 -2.38
CA TYR A 104 -3.34 3.77 -1.94
C TYR A 104 -4.26 4.91 -2.40
N ILE A 105 -4.59 4.96 -3.69
CA ILE A 105 -5.45 5.98 -4.29
C ILE A 105 -6.82 6.01 -3.62
N ARG A 106 -7.44 4.83 -3.43
CA ARG A 106 -8.73 4.71 -2.77
C ARG A 106 -8.76 5.30 -1.36
N MET A 107 -7.62 5.26 -0.66
CA MET A 107 -7.50 5.80 0.69
C MET A 107 -7.13 7.28 0.71
N THR A 108 -6.38 7.79 -0.27
CA THR A 108 -5.81 9.14 -0.25
C THR A 108 -6.56 10.19 -1.05
N PHE A 109 -7.18 9.83 -2.18
CA PHE A 109 -7.73 10.78 -3.14
C PHE A 109 -9.19 11.12 -2.85
N GLY A 110 -9.66 12.22 -3.44
CA GLY A 110 -11.07 12.59 -3.42
C GLY A 110 -11.92 11.60 -4.21
N ALA A 111 -13.21 11.50 -3.86
CA ALA A 111 -14.12 10.53 -4.48
C ALA A 111 -14.14 10.62 -6.01
N VAL A 112 -14.16 11.83 -6.58
CA VAL A 112 -14.17 12.06 -8.04
C VAL A 112 -12.94 11.45 -8.72
N GLU A 113 -11.75 11.76 -8.22
CA GLU A 113 -10.49 11.26 -8.78
C GLU A 113 -10.36 9.74 -8.63
N VAL A 114 -10.89 9.18 -7.55
CA VAL A 114 -10.95 7.73 -7.34
C VAL A 114 -11.78 7.06 -8.43
N TYR A 115 -12.93 7.61 -8.79
CA TYR A 115 -13.74 7.06 -9.89
C TYR A 115 -12.99 7.16 -11.22
N GLU A 116 -12.47 8.35 -11.56
CA GLU A 116 -11.75 8.56 -12.82
C GLU A 116 -10.54 7.61 -13.00
N LEU A 117 -9.78 7.37 -11.93
CA LEU A 117 -8.57 6.55 -11.98
C LEU A 117 -8.83 5.05 -11.84
N LEU A 118 -9.79 4.63 -11.02
CA LEU A 118 -9.99 3.22 -10.69
C LEU A 118 -11.08 2.53 -11.51
N GLU A 119 -12.07 3.26 -12.03
CA GLU A 119 -13.14 2.67 -12.84
C GLU A 119 -12.62 1.93 -14.10
N PRO A 120 -11.60 2.43 -14.83
CA PRO A 120 -11.01 1.69 -15.94
C PRO A 120 -10.42 0.34 -15.54
N LEU A 121 -9.94 0.20 -14.30
CA LEU A 121 -9.32 -1.04 -13.79
C LEU A 121 -10.34 -2.15 -13.55
N LEU A 122 -11.64 -1.85 -13.52
CA LEU A 122 -12.69 -2.87 -13.39
C LEU A 122 -12.75 -3.83 -14.58
N LYS A 123 -12.13 -3.45 -15.72
CA LYS A 123 -11.98 -4.31 -16.89
C LYS A 123 -10.86 -5.35 -16.74
N ASP A 124 -10.05 -5.27 -15.68
CA ASP A 124 -8.93 -6.16 -15.43
C ASP A 124 -9.38 -7.40 -14.64
N PHE A 125 -9.58 -8.52 -15.35
CA PHE A 125 -10.04 -9.78 -14.77
C PHE A 125 -8.92 -10.71 -14.27
N ARG A 126 -7.71 -10.18 -14.07
CA ARG A 126 -6.57 -11.00 -13.66
C ARG A 126 -6.72 -11.50 -12.22
N LYS A 127 -6.35 -12.77 -12.01
CA LYS A 127 -6.42 -13.41 -10.69
C LYS A 127 -5.31 -12.89 -9.77
N LEU A 128 -5.73 -12.35 -8.63
CA LEU A 128 -4.88 -11.94 -7.52
C LEU A 128 -5.00 -12.96 -6.39
N ARG A 129 -3.87 -13.30 -5.76
CA ARG A 129 -3.88 -14.16 -4.57
C ARG A 129 -4.16 -13.31 -3.35
N LEU A 130 -5.25 -13.59 -2.64
CA LEU A 130 -5.56 -12.96 -1.36
C LEU A 130 -5.09 -13.88 -0.22
N ARG A 131 -4.26 -13.35 0.67
CA ARG A 131 -3.94 -14.00 1.93
C ARG A 131 -4.95 -13.54 2.96
N ASN A 132 -5.92 -14.41 3.22
CA ASN A 132 -6.97 -14.11 4.19
C ASN A 132 -6.42 -14.19 5.62
N MET A 133 -7.03 -13.43 6.53
CA MET A 133 -6.85 -13.67 7.96
C MET A 133 -7.50 -15.03 8.22
N GLY A 134 -6.71 -16.04 8.60
CA GLY A 134 -7.18 -17.42 8.83
C GLY A 134 -8.11 -17.55 10.04
N LEU A 135 -9.09 -16.67 10.18
CA LEU A 135 -10.32 -16.96 10.89
C LEU A 135 -11.15 -17.78 9.90
N ASP A 136 -11.02 -19.10 10.00
CA ASP A 136 -12.07 -20.00 9.54
C ASP A 136 -13.38 -19.52 10.17
N ILE A 137 -14.17 -18.75 9.44
CA ILE A 137 -15.58 -18.57 9.75
C ILE A 137 -16.22 -19.87 9.28
N ARG A 138 -16.27 -20.85 10.20
CA ARG A 138 -17.23 -21.94 10.13
C ARG A 138 -18.63 -21.42 10.37
#